data_AF-A0A2A8GTG3-F1
#
_entry.id   AF-A0A2A8GTG3-F1
#
_cell.length_a   1.000
_cell.length_b   1.000
_cell.length_c   1.000
_cell.angle_alpha   90.00
_cell.angle_beta   90.00
_cell.angle_gamma   90.00
#
_symmetry.space_group_name_H-M   'P 1'
#
loop_
_entity.id
_entity.type
_entity.pdbx_description
1 polymer ?
#
loop_
_entity_poly.entity_id
_entity_poly.type
_entity_poly.pdbx_seq_one_letter_code
_entity_poly.pdbx_strand_id
1 'polypeptide(L)' 'MSKAFFKSLASFYVSKPRVLTVDKNPVYLKVVKQSKKEKWIPLDVELRQKKYLNNMVEQ' A
#
# COMPACT_ATOMS: atom_id res chain seq x y z
N MET A 1 12.73 9.29 -22.77
CA MET A 1 12.61 8.33 -21.66
C MET A 1 12.23 6.97 -22.23
N SER A 2 13.14 6.00 -22.23
CA SER A 2 13.04 4.78 -23.05
C SER A 2 12.03 3.75 -22.52
N LYS A 3 11.42 2.99 -23.44
CA LYS A 3 10.42 1.92 -23.24
C LYS A 3 10.84 0.81 -22.25
N ALA A 4 12.12 0.76 -21.88
CA ALA A 4 12.68 -0.16 -20.90
C ALA A 4 12.26 0.15 -19.45
N PHE A 5 11.93 1.40 -19.12
CA PHE A 5 11.52 1.76 -17.76
C PHE A 5 10.14 1.20 -17.40
N PHE A 6 9.18 1.24 -18.34
CA PHE A 6 7.82 0.74 -18.12
C PHE A 6 7.75 -0.80 -18.00
N LYS A 7 8.66 -1.54 -18.63
CA LYS A 7 8.72 -3.02 -18.49
C LYS A 7 9.04 -3.47 -17.06
N SER A 8 9.76 -2.65 -16.28
CA SER A 8 10.09 -2.97 -14.88
C SER A 8 8.91 -2.79 -13.94
N LEU A 9 8.03 -1.80 -14.19
CA LEU A 9 6.83 -1.56 -13.38
C LEU A 9 5.78 -2.66 -13.57
N ALA A 10 5.73 -3.28 -14.76
CA ALA A 10 4.86 -4.40 -15.03
C ALA A 10 5.23 -5.66 -14.23
N SER A 11 6.50 -5.86 -13.85
CA SER A 11 6.90 -7.02 -13.03
C SER A 11 6.50 -6.88 -11.56
N PHE A 12 6.40 -5.64 -11.04
CA PHE A 12 5.89 -5.38 -9.68
C PHE A 12 4.39 -5.70 -9.55
N TYR A 13 3.61 -5.60 -10.63
CA TYR A 13 2.18 -5.89 -10.62
C TYR A 13 1.85 -7.39 -10.40
N VAL A 14 2.83 -8.29 -10.60
CA VAL A 14 2.61 -9.74 -10.50
C VAL A 14 3.02 -10.30 -9.13
N SER A 15 3.91 -9.63 -8.41
CA SER A 15 4.32 -10.06 -7.06
C SER A 15 3.38 -9.47 -6.01
N LYS A 16 2.57 -10.31 -5.36
CA LYS A 16 1.85 -9.94 -4.14
C LYS A 16 2.85 -9.30 -3.16
N PRO A 17 2.60 -8.08 -2.65
CA PRO A 17 3.54 -7.43 -1.76
C PRO A 17 3.66 -8.23 -0.46
N ARG A 18 4.90 -8.50 -0.03
CA ARG A 18 5.14 -9.17 1.27
C ARG A 18 4.77 -8.24 2.44
N VAL A 19 4.96 -6.93 2.28
CA VAL A 19 4.73 -5.92 3.32
C VAL A 19 3.93 -4.75 2.74
N LEU A 20 2.80 -4.42 3.36
CA LEU A 20 2.00 -3.23 3.08
C LEU A 20 2.36 -2.15 4.11
N THR A 21 2.82 -0.99 3.63
CA THR A 21 3.04 0.16 4.52
C THR A 21 1.77 1.00 4.61
N VAL A 22 1.29 1.25 5.82
CA VAL A 22 0.07 2.04 6.08
C VAL A 22 0.42 3.18 7.02
N ASP A 23 -0.29 4.30 6.87
CA ASP A 23 -0.13 5.41 7.78
C ASP A 23 -0.55 5.03 9.23
N LYS A 24 -0.01 5.73 10.24
CA LYS A 24 -0.44 5.57 11.63
C LYS A 24 -1.82 6.18 11.95
N ASN A 25 -2.61 6.54 10.93
CA ASN A 25 -3.97 7.02 11.12
C ASN A 25 -4.96 5.84 11.33
N PRO A 26 -5.78 5.89 12.40
CA PRO A 26 -6.74 4.83 12.73
C PRO A 26 -7.80 4.58 11.65
N VAL A 27 -8.11 5.59 10.82
CA VAL A 27 -9.07 5.48 9.71
C VAL A 27 -8.59 4.43 8.70
N TYR A 28 -7.32 4.49 8.29
CA TYR A 28 -6.76 3.53 7.33
C TYR A 28 -6.59 2.13 7.94
N LEU A 29 -6.27 2.02 9.23
CA LEU A 29 -6.20 0.72 9.90
C LEU A 29 -7.55 -0.01 9.88
N LYS A 30 -8.66 0.72 10.03
CA LYS A 30 -10.01 0.15 9.96
C LYS A 30 -10.32 -0.37 8.56
N VAL A 31 -10.00 0.41 7.54
CA VAL A 31 -10.19 0.03 6.12
C VAL A 31 -9.38 -1.23 5.80
N VAL A 32 -8.11 -1.29 6.20
CA VAL A 32 -7.25 -2.44 5.89
C VAL A 32 -7.73 -3.72 6.56
N LYS A 33 -8.23 -3.66 7.80
CA LYS A 33 -8.85 -4.83 8.47
C LYS A 33 -10.08 -5.32 7.70
N GLN A 34 -10.92 -4.40 7.24
CA GLN A 34 -12.10 -4.75 6.43
C GLN A 34 -11.68 -5.35 5.07
N SER A 35 -10.69 -4.76 4.40
CA SER A 35 -10.16 -5.26 3.13
C SER A 35 -9.50 -6.65 3.26
N LYS A 36 -8.89 -6.98 4.40
CA LYS A 36 -8.42 -8.34 4.70
C LYS A 36 -9.59 -9.31 4.89
N LYS A 37 -10.66 -8.89 5.56
CA LYS A 37 -11.88 -9.70 5.77
C LYS A 37 -12.59 -10.00 4.45
N GLU A 38 -12.66 -9.03 3.57
CA GLU A 38 -13.27 -9.12 2.24
C GLU A 38 -12.33 -9.78 1.19
N LYS A 39 -11.13 -10.20 1.58
CA LYS A 39 -10.11 -10.88 0.73
C LYS A 39 -9.59 -10.06 -0.45
N TRP A 40 -9.75 -8.73 -0.45
CA TRP A 40 -9.09 -7.84 -1.41
C TRP A 40 -7.57 -7.81 -1.18
N ILE A 41 -7.15 -7.92 0.09
CA ILE A 41 -5.75 -7.98 0.49
C ILE A 41 -5.49 -9.39 1.04
N PRO A 42 -4.40 -10.07 0.63
CA PRO A 42 -4.04 -11.35 1.20
C PRO A 42 -3.77 -11.21 2.70
N LEU A 43 -4.26 -12.16 3.51
CA LEU A 43 -4.06 -12.14 4.96
C LEU A 43 -2.57 -12.16 5.34
N ASP A 44 -1.78 -12.88 4.54
CA ASP A 44 -0.34 -13.14 4.67
C ASP A 44 0.54 -11.89 4.48
N VAL A 45 -0.03 -10.78 4.02
CA VAL A 45 0.73 -9.53 3.88
C VAL A 45 0.94 -8.90 5.25
N GLU A 46 2.19 -8.70 5.62
CA GLU A 46 2.57 -7.99 6.85
C GLU A 46 2.21 -6.51 6.76
N LEU A 47 1.73 -5.93 7.86
CA LEU A 47 1.35 -4.52 7.93
C LEU A 47 2.42 -3.72 8.66
N ARG A 48 3.05 -2.76 7.98
CA ARG A 48 3.99 -1.82 8.61
C ARG A 48 3.34 -0.46 8.78
N GLN A 49 3.21 0.02 10.01
CA GLN A 49 2.66 1.35 10.27
C GLN A 49 3.76 2.41 10.29
N LYS A 50 3.67 3.43 9.44
CA LYS A 50 4.61 4.56 9.39
C LYS A 50 3.83 5.86 9.51
N LYS A 51 4.27 6.79 10.38
CA LYS A 51 3.63 8.11 10.48
C LYS A 51 4.13 8.96 9.31
N TYR A 52 3.25 9.32 8.39
CA TYR A 52 3.52 10.36 7.43
C TYR A 52 3.02 11.69 8.00
N LEU A 53 3.88 12.70 7.95
CA LEU A 53 3.47 14.07 8.22
C LEU A 53 2.72 14.53 6.97
N ASN A 54 1.41 14.32 6.94
CA ASN A 54 0.54 15.07 6.03
C ASN A 54 0.52 16.52 6.54
N ASN A 55 1.60 17.25 6.26
CA ASN A 55 1.63 18.68 6.40
C ASN A 55 0.76 19.25 5.27
N MET A 56 -0.21 20.07 5.65
CA MET A 56 -1.12 20.81 4.79
C MET A 56 -0.50 21.22 3.45
N VAL A 57 -1.12 20.85 2.34
CA VAL A 57 -1.16 21.73 1.18
C VAL A 57 -2.45 22.52 1.32
N GLU A 58 -2.33 23.74 1.83
CA GLU A 58 -3.36 24.76 1.67
C GLU A 58 -3.49 25.03 0.16
N GLN A 59 -4.73 24.97 -0.36
CA GLN A 59 -5.09 25.55 -1.64
C GLN A 59 -6.15 26.64 -1.38
#